data_AF-A0A9P6GZX3-F1
#
_entry.id   AF-A0A9P6GZX3-F1
#
_cell.length_a   1.000
_cell.length_b   1.000
_cell.length_c   1.000
_cell.angle_alpha   90.00
_cell.angle_beta   90.00
_cell.angle_gamma   90.00
#
_symmetry.space_group_name_H-M   'P 1'
#
loop_
_entity.id
_entity.type
_entity.pdbx_description
1 polymer ?
#
loop_
_entity_poly.entity_id
_entity_poly.type
_entity_poly.pdbx_seq_one_letter_code
_entity_poly.pdbx_strand_id
1 'polypeptide(L)'
;MNDYIFCSVIAALVLYILYTRKKRSTKSKSINPYDRISVCMVINKSLKMSTGKIVAQIGHALFNVVATFNQKQDMYDLWKQNEEDLVLYEASIEEIKSLSSVLHKHSIPYSKIIDAGRTQIPSGSNTVLIVGPGKSIEISNLISHLQPFVK
;
A
#
# COMPACT_ATOMS: atom_id res chain seq x y z
N MET A 1 8.82 8.83 47.78
CA MET A 1 8.08 9.90 47.07
C MET A 1 8.81 10.32 45.78
N ASN A 2 10.15 10.34 45.77
CA ASN A 2 10.94 10.75 44.60
C ASN A 2 10.93 9.75 43.43
N ASP A 3 10.82 8.44 43.68
CA ASP A 3 10.85 7.43 42.60
C ASP A 3 9.60 7.45 41.70
N TYR A 4 8.44 7.81 42.26
CA TYR A 4 7.19 7.98 41.50
C TYR A 4 7.22 9.21 40.58
N ILE A 5 7.93 10.26 40.98
CA ILE A 5 8.12 11.46 40.18
C ILE A 5 9.04 11.14 39.00
N PHE A 6 10.10 10.37 39.23
CA PHE A 6 11.02 9.96 38.17
C PHE A 6 10.35 9.07 37.11
N CYS A 7 9.59 8.06 37.53
CA CYS A 7 8.84 7.19 36.61
C CYS A 7 7.76 7.94 35.82
N SER A 8 7.06 8.89 36.44
CA SER A 8 6.01 9.66 35.75
C SER A 8 6.57 10.65 34.73
N VAL A 9 7.73 11.26 35.00
CA VAL A 9 8.42 12.13 34.04
C VAL A 9 8.94 11.34 32.84
N ILE A 10 9.52 10.15 33.06
CA ILE A 10 9.95 9.27 31.97
C ILE A 10 8.75 8.81 31.14
N ALA A 11 7.66 8.40 31.77
CA ALA A 11 6.44 8.00 31.06
C ALA A 11 5.87 9.15 30.22
N ALA A 12 5.83 10.38 30.77
CA ALA A 12 5.38 11.56 30.05
C ALA A 12 6.30 11.91 28.86
N LEU A 13 7.63 11.80 29.03
CA LEU A 13 8.59 12.00 27.94
C LEU A 13 8.47 10.93 26.86
N VAL A 14 8.31 9.66 27.23
CA VAL A 14 8.06 8.56 26.28
C VAL A 14 6.75 8.80 25.54
N LEU A 15 5.66 9.12 26.24
CA LEU A 15 4.37 9.45 25.62
C LEU A 15 4.48 10.68 24.70
N TYR A 16 5.24 11.71 25.09
CA TYR A 16 5.48 12.90 24.27
C TYR A 16 6.33 12.57 23.03
N ILE A 17 7.35 11.72 23.16
CA ILE A 17 8.16 11.23 22.03
C ILE A 17 7.29 10.38 21.09
N LEU A 18 6.44 9.51 21.62
CA LEU A 18 5.50 8.71 20.83
C LEU A 18 4.46 9.61 20.14
N TYR A 19 3.94 10.62 20.84
CA TYR A 19 3.01 11.61 20.30
C TYR A 19 3.64 12.43 19.17
N THR A 20 4.87 12.93 19.36
CA THR A 20 5.60 13.70 18.34
C THR A 20 6.03 12.83 17.14
N ARG A 21 6.36 11.55 17.36
CA ARG A 21 6.57 10.57 16.27
C ARG A 21 5.30 10.33 15.47
N LYS A 22 4.14 10.13 16.13
CA LYS A 22 2.83 9.97 15.46
C LYS A 22 2.48 11.20 14.61
N LYS A 23 2.68 12.41 15.15
CA LYS A 23 2.43 13.68 14.43
C LYS A 23 3.35 13.92 13.24
N ARG A 24 4.60 13.43 13.28
CA ARG A 24 5.52 13.47 12.11
C ARG A 24 5.11 12.49 11.02
N SER A 25 4.60 11.31 11.38
CA SER A 25 4.11 10.32 10.41
C SER A 25 2.86 10.80 9.65
N THR A 26 2.10 11.73 10.21
CA THR A 26 0.86 12.26 9.61
C THR A 26 1.02 13.61 8.93
N LYS A 27 2.21 14.22 8.94
CA LYS A 27 2.47 15.43 8.17
C LYS A 27 2.68 15.03 6.71
N SER A 28 1.59 14.74 6.01
CA SER A 28 1.58 14.61 4.55
C SER A 28 2.27 15.84 3.98
N LYS A 29 3.25 15.64 3.08
CA LYS A 29 3.66 16.72 2.17
C LYS A 29 2.38 17.30 1.57
N SER A 30 2.25 18.62 1.50
CA SER A 30 1.16 19.25 0.77
C SER A 30 1.14 18.66 -0.64
N ILE A 31 0.05 17.99 -1.01
CA ILE A 31 -0.07 17.34 -2.31
C ILE A 31 -0.17 18.47 -3.34
N ASN A 32 0.65 18.42 -4.40
CA ASN A 32 0.59 19.43 -5.44
C ASN A 32 -0.68 19.17 -6.27
N PRO A 33 -1.55 20.17 -6.50
CA PRO A 33 -2.79 19.97 -7.26
C PRO A 33 -2.57 19.54 -8.72
N TYR A 34 -1.35 19.67 -9.24
CA TYR A 34 -0.97 19.18 -10.57
C TYR A 34 -0.35 17.77 -10.55
N ASP A 35 -0.17 17.15 -9.38
CA ASP A 35 0.31 15.76 -9.30
C ASP A 35 -0.78 14.83 -9.85
N ARG A 36 -0.39 13.89 -10.70
CA ARG A 36 -1.22 12.73 -11.02
C ARG A 36 -1.09 11.69 -9.93
N ILE A 37 -2.21 11.21 -9.43
CA ILE A 37 -2.26 10.12 -8.46
C ILE A 37 -2.65 8.84 -9.20
N SER A 38 -2.04 7.70 -8.83
CA SER A 38 -2.43 6.39 -9.35
C SER A 38 -2.41 5.33 -8.25
N VAL A 39 -3.09 4.23 -8.54
CA VAL A 39 -3.03 2.98 -7.78
C VAL A 39 -2.76 1.87 -8.77
N CYS A 40 -1.91 0.91 -8.43
CA CYS A 40 -1.79 -0.32 -9.21
C CYS A 40 -1.88 -1.55 -8.32
N MET A 41 -2.19 -2.68 -8.94
CA MET A 41 -2.20 -3.97 -8.28
C MET A 41 -1.31 -4.95 -9.04
N VAL A 42 -0.45 -5.65 -8.30
CA VAL A 42 0.47 -6.65 -8.84
C VAL A 42 0.01 -8.03 -8.39
N ILE A 43 -0.39 -8.86 -9.36
CA ILE A 43 -0.90 -10.21 -9.15
C ILE A 43 0.28 -11.18 -9.07
N ASN A 44 0.26 -12.07 -8.08
CA ASN A 44 1.27 -13.11 -7.95
C ASN A 44 1.02 -14.26 -8.96
N LYS A 45 1.75 -14.23 -10.08
CA LYS A 45 1.63 -15.25 -11.14
C LYS A 45 2.18 -16.61 -10.72
N SER A 46 3.09 -16.66 -9.73
CA SER A 46 3.64 -17.93 -9.20
C SER A 46 2.56 -18.83 -8.60
N LEU A 47 1.42 -18.27 -8.19
CA LEU A 47 0.27 -19.03 -7.65
C LEU A 47 -0.61 -19.66 -8.72
N LYS A 48 -0.38 -19.37 -10.01
CA LYS A 48 -1.14 -19.91 -11.16
C LYS A 48 -2.66 -19.86 -10.95
N MET A 49 -3.15 -18.75 -10.43
CA MET A 49 -4.57 -18.58 -10.09
C MET A 49 -5.45 -18.55 -11.35
N SER A 50 -6.63 -19.15 -11.28
CA SER A 50 -7.65 -19.00 -12.32
C SER A 50 -8.17 -17.57 -12.39
N THR A 51 -8.80 -17.17 -13.52
CA THR A 51 -9.35 -15.82 -13.69
C THR A 51 -10.33 -15.45 -12.60
N GLY A 52 -11.24 -16.36 -12.26
CA GLY A 52 -12.24 -16.12 -11.20
C GLY A 52 -11.60 -15.84 -9.84
N LYS A 53 -10.52 -16.57 -9.48
CA LYS A 53 -9.80 -16.32 -8.23
C LYS A 53 -9.08 -14.96 -8.25
N ILE A 54 -8.45 -14.60 -9.37
CA ILE A 54 -7.79 -13.29 -9.52
C ILE A 54 -8.80 -12.16 -9.34
N VAL A 55 -9.95 -12.22 -10.02
CA VAL A 55 -11.00 -11.19 -9.91
C VAL A 55 -11.52 -11.08 -8.48
N ALA A 56 -11.76 -12.20 -7.80
CA ALA A 56 -12.18 -12.18 -6.40
C ALA A 56 -11.14 -11.49 -5.49
N GLN A 57 -9.84 -11.79 -5.68
CA GLN A 57 -8.76 -11.18 -4.93
C GLN A 57 -8.60 -9.68 -5.23
N ILE A 58 -8.77 -9.25 -6.49
CA ILE A 58 -8.81 -7.83 -6.87
C ILE A 58 -10.00 -7.14 -6.20
N GLY A 59 -11.17 -7.77 -6.16
CA GLY A 59 -12.34 -7.25 -5.45
C GLY A 59 -12.07 -7.01 -3.96
N HIS A 60 -11.39 -7.94 -3.29
CA HIS A 60 -10.94 -7.75 -1.91
C HIS A 60 -9.89 -6.64 -1.78
N ALA A 61 -8.96 -6.55 -2.74
CA ALA A 61 -7.93 -5.51 -2.77
C ALA A 61 -8.53 -4.10 -2.90
N LEU A 62 -9.57 -3.95 -3.73
CA LEU A 62 -10.27 -2.69 -3.96
C LEU A 62 -10.86 -2.12 -2.67
N PHE A 63 -11.38 -2.97 -1.77
CA PHE A 63 -11.91 -2.50 -0.50
C PHE A 63 -10.83 -1.78 0.35
N ASN A 64 -9.60 -2.29 0.34
CA ASN A 64 -8.47 -1.65 1.03
C ASN A 64 -8.08 -0.32 0.36
N VAL A 65 -8.16 -0.24 -0.97
CA VAL A 65 -7.91 1.00 -1.72
C VAL A 65 -8.95 2.05 -1.35
N VAL A 66 -10.24 1.70 -1.37
CA VAL A 66 -11.35 2.61 -0.99
C VAL A 66 -11.21 3.07 0.46
N ALA A 67 -10.92 2.14 1.38
CA ALA A 67 -10.69 2.49 2.78
C ALA A 67 -9.51 3.47 2.96
N THR A 68 -8.46 3.34 2.14
CA THR A 68 -7.32 4.26 2.14
C THR A 68 -7.71 5.64 1.60
N PHE A 69 -8.51 5.69 0.53
CA PHE A 69 -8.99 6.95 -0.04
C PHE A 69 -9.94 7.69 0.90
N ASN A 70 -10.81 7.00 1.64
CA ASN A 70 -11.66 7.61 2.66
C ASN A 70 -10.86 8.35 3.76
N GLN A 71 -9.61 7.93 4.00
CA GLN A 71 -8.71 8.59 4.96
C GLN A 71 -7.84 9.69 4.32
N LYS A 72 -7.82 9.77 2.98
CA LYS A 72 -6.95 10.65 2.19
C LYS A 72 -7.75 11.31 1.07
N GLN A 73 -8.79 12.05 1.44
CA GLN A 73 -9.75 12.66 0.51
C GLN A 73 -9.06 13.50 -0.57
N ASP A 74 -8.07 14.32 -0.22
CA ASP A 74 -7.31 15.14 -1.18
C ASP A 74 -6.65 14.28 -2.29
N MET A 75 -6.12 13.10 -1.95
CA MET A 75 -5.53 12.19 -2.95
C MET A 75 -6.60 11.52 -3.81
N TYR A 76 -7.76 11.21 -3.21
CA TYR A 76 -8.89 10.66 -3.94
C TYR A 76 -9.44 11.66 -4.96
N ASP A 77 -9.61 12.92 -4.56
CA ASP A 77 -10.13 13.97 -5.43
C ASP A 77 -9.19 14.19 -6.63
N LEU A 78 -7.87 14.18 -6.40
CA LEU A 78 -6.88 14.23 -7.47
C LEU A 78 -6.86 12.97 -8.34
N TRP A 79 -6.96 11.78 -7.74
CA TRP A 79 -7.03 10.53 -8.50
C TRP A 79 -8.26 10.52 -9.43
N LYS A 80 -9.41 10.97 -8.93
CA LYS A 80 -10.66 11.10 -9.68
C LYS A 80 -10.58 12.10 -10.83
N GLN A 81 -9.81 13.18 -10.70
CA GLN A 81 -9.63 14.19 -11.75
C GLN A 81 -8.73 13.71 -12.91
N ASN A 82 -7.86 12.72 -12.68
CA ASN A 82 -6.78 12.35 -13.60
C ASN A 82 -7.10 11.13 -14.48
N GLU A 83 -8.38 10.75 -14.59
CA GLU A 83 -8.87 9.53 -15.24
C GLU A 83 -8.41 8.25 -14.50
N GLU A 84 -9.39 7.44 -14.07
CA GLU A 84 -9.33 6.46 -12.96
C GLU A 84 -8.47 5.21 -13.22
N ASP A 85 -7.19 5.35 -13.59
CA ASP A 85 -6.40 4.20 -13.98
C ASP A 85 -5.93 3.37 -12.78
N LEU A 86 -6.72 2.34 -12.46
CA LEU A 86 -6.24 1.17 -11.71
C LEU A 86 -5.59 0.19 -12.70
N VAL A 87 -4.27 0.16 -12.73
CA VAL A 87 -3.53 -0.74 -13.63
C VAL A 87 -3.21 -2.06 -12.92
N LEU A 88 -3.43 -3.16 -13.64
CA LEU A 88 -3.09 -4.50 -13.18
C LEU A 88 -1.79 -4.98 -13.83
N TYR A 89 -0.88 -5.50 -13.01
CA TYR A 89 0.37 -6.12 -13.42
C TYR A 89 0.44 -7.54 -12.89
N GLU A 90 1.37 -8.33 -13.41
CA GLU A 90 1.70 -9.63 -12.87
C GLU A 90 3.20 -9.80 -12.64
N ALA A 91 3.53 -10.50 -11.57
CA ALA A 91 4.91 -10.72 -11.15
C ALA A 91 5.06 -12.03 -10.38
N SER A 92 6.26 -12.59 -10.39
CA SER A 92 6.65 -13.71 -9.54
C SER A 92 6.72 -13.29 -8.06
N ILE A 93 6.72 -14.27 -7.15
CA ILE A 93 6.85 -13.98 -5.72
C ILE A 93 8.19 -13.32 -5.37
N GLU A 94 9.27 -13.64 -6.09
CA GLU A 94 10.59 -13.01 -5.94
C GLU A 94 10.55 -11.53 -6.34
N GLU A 95 9.94 -11.22 -7.48
CA GLU A 95 9.74 -9.84 -7.95
C GLU A 95 8.86 -9.05 -6.97
N ILE A 96 7.78 -9.63 -6.47
CA ILE A 96 6.89 -8.99 -5.48
C ILE A 96 7.63 -8.70 -4.17
N LYS A 97 8.49 -9.61 -3.70
CA LYS A 97 9.32 -9.41 -2.51
C LYS A 97 10.30 -8.26 -2.74
N SER A 98 11.02 -8.28 -3.86
CA SER A 98 11.96 -7.22 -4.25
C SER A 98 11.26 -5.86 -4.34
N LEU A 99 10.12 -5.80 -5.06
CA LEU A 99 9.32 -4.59 -5.20
C LEU A 99 8.84 -4.07 -3.83
N SER A 100 8.37 -4.94 -2.94
CA SER A 100 7.98 -4.53 -1.58
C SER A 100 9.13 -3.84 -0.83
N SER A 101 10.35 -4.37 -0.92
CA SER A 101 11.54 -3.77 -0.31
C SER A 101 11.87 -2.40 -0.91
N VAL A 102 11.76 -2.26 -2.24
CA VAL A 102 11.99 -0.99 -2.94
C VAL A 102 10.92 0.04 -2.55
N LEU A 103 9.63 -0.33 -2.57
CA LEU A 103 8.54 0.57 -2.18
C LEU A 103 8.71 1.06 -0.74
N HIS A 104 9.09 0.18 0.18
CA HIS A 104 9.42 0.56 1.56
C HIS A 104 10.58 1.56 1.63
N LYS A 105 11.68 1.32 0.91
CA LYS A 105 12.84 2.23 0.86
C LYS A 105 12.46 3.61 0.31
N HIS A 106 11.57 3.66 -0.69
CA HIS A 106 11.10 4.90 -1.31
C HIS A 106 9.91 5.54 -0.57
N SER A 107 9.47 4.96 0.57
CA SER A 107 8.30 5.43 1.34
C SER A 107 7.01 5.52 0.51
N ILE A 108 6.87 4.66 -0.50
CA ILE A 108 5.64 4.58 -1.30
C ILE A 108 4.68 3.64 -0.57
N PRO A 109 3.42 4.05 -0.32
CA PRO A 109 2.43 3.21 0.32
C PRO A 109 2.19 1.92 -0.47
N TYR A 110 2.09 0.79 0.23
CA TYR A 110 1.68 -0.47 -0.37
C TYR A 110 0.99 -1.35 0.67
N SER A 111 0.18 -2.29 0.21
CA SER A 111 -0.51 -3.28 1.05
C SER A 111 -0.50 -4.65 0.39
N LYS A 112 -0.49 -5.70 1.20
CA LYS A 112 -0.49 -7.10 0.73
C LYS A 112 -1.84 -7.71 1.01
N ILE A 113 -2.43 -8.33 -0.01
CA ILE A 113 -3.59 -9.20 0.14
C ILE A 113 -3.06 -10.61 0.36
N ILE A 114 -3.40 -11.16 1.51
CA ILE A 114 -2.99 -12.49 1.92
C ILE A 114 -4.24 -13.35 1.89
N ASP A 115 -4.18 -14.48 1.17
CA ASP A 115 -5.28 -15.43 1.23
C ASP A 115 -5.33 -16.06 2.64
N ALA A 116 -6.48 -15.95 3.28
CA ALA A 116 -6.75 -16.48 4.62
C ALA A 116 -6.81 -18.02 4.66
N GLY A 117 -6.49 -18.71 3.56
CA GLY A 117 -6.43 -20.17 3.50
C GLY A 117 -7.79 -20.84 3.29
N ARG A 118 -8.75 -20.13 2.68
CA ARG A 118 -10.05 -20.70 2.30
C ARG A 118 -10.12 -21.16 0.84
N THR A 119 -9.02 -21.04 0.11
CA THR A 119 -8.89 -21.52 -1.27
C THR A 119 -7.74 -22.51 -1.41
N GLN A 120 -7.63 -23.17 -2.56
CA GLN A 120 -6.55 -24.12 -2.91
C GLN A 120 -5.14 -23.48 -3.04
N ILE A 121 -4.95 -22.24 -2.56
CA ILE A 121 -3.68 -21.54 -2.53
C ILE A 121 -3.01 -21.86 -1.17
N PRO A 122 -1.68 -22.08 -1.11
CA PRO A 122 -1.00 -22.28 0.16
C PRO A 122 -1.29 -21.12 1.12
N SER A 123 -1.76 -21.44 2.33
CA SER A 123 -2.16 -20.44 3.33
C SER A 123 -1.03 -19.45 3.61
N GLY A 124 -1.36 -18.16 3.74
CA GLY A 124 -0.36 -17.11 3.97
C GLY A 124 0.37 -16.61 2.71
N SER A 125 0.00 -17.10 1.52
CA SER A 125 0.55 -16.60 0.26
C SER A 125 0.07 -15.18 -0.03
N ASN A 126 1.00 -14.31 -0.42
CA ASN A 126 0.67 -12.98 -0.95
C ASN A 126 0.06 -13.15 -2.36
N THR A 127 -1.24 -12.89 -2.49
CA THR A 127 -1.97 -13.06 -3.75
C THR A 127 -1.89 -11.82 -4.63
N VAL A 128 -2.03 -10.64 -4.03
CA VAL A 128 -2.02 -9.34 -4.71
C VAL A 128 -1.29 -8.32 -3.86
N LEU A 129 -0.38 -7.57 -4.47
CA LEU A 129 0.25 -6.40 -3.86
C LEU A 129 -0.43 -5.14 -4.41
N ILE A 130 -1.03 -4.33 -3.54
CA ILE A 130 -1.54 -3.00 -3.87
C ILE A 130 -0.39 -2.02 -3.72
N VAL A 131 -0.15 -1.18 -4.72
CA VAL A 131 0.84 -0.09 -4.68
C VAL A 131 0.11 1.25 -4.83
N GLY A 132 0.43 2.18 -3.95
CA GLY A 132 -0.25 3.46 -3.83
C GLY A 132 -1.44 3.43 -2.85
N PRO A 133 -2.31 4.46 -2.89
CA PRO A 133 -2.25 5.61 -3.78
C PRO A 133 -0.98 6.45 -3.59
N GLY A 134 -0.44 6.97 -4.69
CA GLY A 134 0.80 7.76 -4.72
C GLY A 134 0.96 8.49 -6.05
N LYS A 135 2.04 9.26 -6.20
CA LYS A 135 2.31 10.00 -7.44
C LYS A 135 2.55 9.00 -8.59
N SER A 136 1.85 9.18 -9.70
CA SER A 136 1.89 8.24 -10.82
C SER A 136 3.30 8.07 -11.38
N ILE A 137 4.08 9.15 -11.45
CA ILE A 137 5.46 9.09 -11.93
C ILE A 137 6.38 8.26 -11.00
N GLU A 138 6.23 8.40 -9.68
CA GLU A 138 7.02 7.65 -8.71
C GLU A 138 6.66 6.16 -8.75
N ILE A 139 5.36 5.86 -8.85
CA ILE A 139 4.87 4.49 -8.98
C ILE A 139 5.35 3.87 -10.30
N SER A 140 5.13 4.54 -11.43
CA SER A 140 5.50 4.07 -12.77
C SER A 140 7.00 3.76 -12.88
N ASN A 141 7.86 4.62 -12.34
CA ASN A 141 9.31 4.39 -12.34
C ASN A 141 9.70 3.09 -11.66
N LEU A 142 8.97 2.67 -10.61
CA LEU A 142 9.27 1.45 -9.86
C LEU A 142 8.63 0.20 -10.44
N ILE A 143 7.53 0.32 -11.18
CA ILE A 143 6.77 -0.85 -11.68
C ILE A 143 6.90 -1.07 -13.19
N SER A 144 7.52 -0.14 -13.93
CA SER A 144 7.63 -0.18 -15.40
C SER A 144 8.29 -1.44 -15.97
N HIS A 145 9.08 -2.16 -15.17
CA HIS A 145 9.70 -3.43 -15.56
C HIS A 145 8.75 -4.64 -15.45
N LEU A 146 7.60 -4.48 -14.78
CA LEU A 146 6.60 -5.53 -14.64
C LEU A 146 5.74 -5.64 -15.90
N GLN A 147 5.24 -6.85 -16.14
CA GLN A 147 4.35 -7.10 -17.26
C GLN A 147 2.92 -6.69 -16.90
N PRO A 148 2.20 -5.93 -17.76
CA PRO A 148 0.78 -5.71 -17.61
C PRO A 148 0.03 -7.05 -17.58
N PHE A 149 -1.00 -7.15 -16.74
CA PHE A 149 -1.84 -8.34 -16.69
C PHE A 149 -2.76 -8.36 -17.92
N VAL A 150 -2.42 -9.19 -18.90
CA VAL A 150 -3.20 -9.42 -20.12
C VAL A 150 -3.63 -10.88 -20.11
N LYS A 151 -4.93 -11.14 -20.32
CA LYS A 151 -5.50 -12.48 -20.26
C LYS A 151 -6.12 -12.92 -21.57
#